data_AF-A0A3Q1GUM2-F1
#
_entry.id   AF-A0A3Q1GUM2-F1
#
_cell.length_a   1.000
_cell.length_b   1.000
_cell.length_c   1.000
_cell.angle_alpha   90.00
_cell.angle_beta   90.00
_cell.angle_gamma   90.00
#
_symmetry.space_group_name_H-M   'P 1'
#
loop_
_entity.id
_entity.type
_entity.pdbx_description
1 polymer ?
#
loop_
_entity_poly.entity_id
_entity_poly.type
_entity_poly.pdbx_seq_one_letter_code
_entity_poly.pdbx_strand_id
1 'polypeptide(L)'
;MSSVLQKLISPLAGGAAEPPRNKVTVVGVGQVGMACAVSILLRDLCDELALVDVMEDRLKGEMMDLQHGSLFLKTSKIVADKDYAVTANSRLVVVTAGVRQQEGESRLNLVQRNVNVFKSIIPQIIKYSPNCTLIVVSNPVPVWSGANVAGVNLQKLNPEIGTDADKEQWKATHKAVVDSAYEVIKLKGYTNWAIGLSVADLTESIIKNLSRVHPVSTMVKDMYGIGEEVFLSLPCILNNSGVSSVVNMTLTDAEVAQLKKSADTLWGIQKDLKDI
;
A
#
# COMPACT_ATOMS: atom_id res chain seq x y z
N MET A 1 44.51 -23.60 -7.80
CA MET A 1 44.97 -22.20 -7.81
C MET A 1 43.92 -21.35 -7.10
N SER A 2 44.31 -20.46 -6.18
CA SER A 2 43.37 -19.54 -5.54
C SER A 2 42.82 -18.51 -6.54
N SER A 3 41.54 -18.16 -6.40
CA SER A 3 40.88 -17.17 -7.27
C SER A 3 41.43 -15.75 -7.02
N VAL A 4 41.21 -14.82 -7.96
CA VAL A 4 41.60 -13.40 -7.78
C VAL A 4 40.97 -12.82 -6.52
N LEU A 5 39.70 -13.13 -6.26
CA LEU A 5 38.99 -12.69 -5.05
C LEU A 5 39.69 -13.12 -3.77
N GLN A 6 40.10 -14.40 -3.69
CA GLN A 6 40.80 -14.95 -2.53
C GLN A 6 42.19 -14.35 -2.32
N LYS A 7 42.81 -13.82 -3.37
CA LYS A 7 44.09 -13.11 -3.27
C LYS A 7 43.93 -11.65 -2.88
N LEU A 8 42.81 -11.03 -3.28
CA LEU A 8 42.53 -9.62 -3.06
C LEU A 8 41.92 -9.34 -1.68
N ILE A 9 41.03 -10.23 -1.19
CA ILE A 9 40.24 -10.00 0.02
C ILE A 9 40.47 -11.13 1.02
N SER A 10 40.87 -10.77 2.23
CA SER A 10 41.00 -11.67 3.38
C SER A 10 39.81 -11.48 4.33
N PRO A 11 38.91 -12.48 4.48
CA PRO A 11 37.78 -12.36 5.39
C PRO A 11 38.25 -12.34 6.85
N LEU A 12 37.82 -11.33 7.61
CA LEU A 12 38.10 -11.23 9.05
C LEU A 12 36.95 -11.74 9.92
N ALA A 13 35.71 -11.61 9.44
CA ALA A 13 34.54 -12.19 10.08
C ALA A 13 34.35 -13.63 9.61
N GLY A 14 34.29 -14.57 10.55
CA GLY A 14 33.87 -15.95 10.30
C GLY A 14 32.37 -16.11 10.59
N GLY A 15 31.63 -16.78 9.71
CA GLY A 15 30.21 -17.07 9.92
C GLY A 15 29.38 -17.02 8.63
N ALA A 16 28.11 -17.41 8.73
CA ALA A 16 27.14 -17.17 7.67
C ALA A 16 26.81 -15.67 7.59
N ALA A 17 26.41 -15.20 6.40
CA ALA A 17 25.98 -13.81 6.22
C ALA A 17 24.76 -13.50 7.12
N GLU A 18 24.76 -12.33 7.75
CA GLU A 18 23.59 -11.86 8.51
C GLU A 18 22.37 -11.73 7.58
N PRO A 19 21.15 -12.02 8.07
CA PRO A 19 19.94 -11.72 7.32
C PRO A 19 19.77 -10.20 7.14
N PRO A 20 19.05 -9.76 6.10
CA PRO A 20 18.78 -8.36 5.88
C PRO A 20 17.92 -7.79 7.02
N ARG A 21 18.14 -6.52 7.38
CA ARG A 21 17.51 -5.85 8.52
C ARG A 21 16.24 -5.11 8.14
N ASN A 22 16.21 -4.50 6.96
CA ASN A 22 15.11 -3.70 6.44
C ASN A 22 14.67 -4.20 5.07
N LYS A 23 14.53 -5.52 4.92
CA LYS A 23 14.09 -6.12 3.68
C LYS A 23 12.65 -5.71 3.36
N VAL A 24 12.44 -5.28 2.11
CA VAL A 24 11.12 -4.98 1.57
C VAL A 24 10.82 -5.89 0.39
N THR A 25 9.62 -6.46 0.36
CA THR A 25 9.12 -7.23 -0.80
C THR A 25 8.04 -6.45 -1.53
N VAL A 26 8.05 -6.47 -2.86
CA VAL A 26 6.94 -6.01 -3.71
C VAL A 26 6.39 -7.21 -4.49
N VAL A 27 5.10 -7.49 -4.32
CA VAL A 27 4.39 -8.55 -5.03
C VAL A 27 3.59 -7.94 -6.18
N GLY A 28 3.91 -8.38 -7.40
CA GLY A 28 3.46 -7.84 -8.67
C GLY A 28 4.47 -6.83 -9.24
N VAL A 29 5.01 -7.09 -10.44
CA VAL A 29 5.90 -6.17 -11.19
C VAL A 29 5.17 -5.46 -12.33
N GLY A 30 3.87 -5.21 -12.11
CA GLY A 30 3.09 -4.34 -12.97
C GLY A 30 3.50 -2.86 -12.84
N GLN A 31 2.77 -1.98 -13.52
CA GLN A 31 3.05 -0.54 -13.52
C GLN A 31 3.10 0.07 -12.11
N VAL A 32 2.18 -0.34 -11.22
CA VAL A 32 2.15 0.11 -9.82
C VAL A 32 3.30 -0.48 -9.02
N GLY A 33 3.53 -1.79 -9.11
CA GLY A 33 4.60 -2.48 -8.41
C GLY A 33 5.98 -1.89 -8.69
N MET A 34 6.29 -1.62 -9.96
CA MET A 34 7.57 -1.00 -10.33
C MET A 34 7.66 0.45 -9.87
N ALA A 35 6.57 1.22 -9.91
CA ALA A 35 6.57 2.57 -9.34
C ALA A 35 6.81 2.55 -7.82
N CYS A 36 6.25 1.59 -7.08
CA CYS A 36 6.54 1.38 -5.67
C CYS A 36 8.01 0.99 -5.45
N ALA A 37 8.51 -0.02 -6.17
CA ALA A 37 9.88 -0.52 -6.05
C ALA A 37 10.91 0.60 -6.26
N VAL A 38 10.81 1.34 -7.36
CA VAL A 38 11.71 2.46 -7.66
C VAL A 38 11.61 3.57 -6.61
N SER A 39 10.40 3.91 -6.17
CA SER A 39 10.22 4.96 -5.14
C SER A 39 10.83 4.56 -3.78
N ILE A 40 10.80 3.28 -3.43
CA ILE A 40 11.40 2.73 -2.20
C ILE A 40 12.93 2.75 -2.30
N LEU A 41 13.48 2.34 -3.45
CA LEU A 41 14.92 2.35 -3.73
C LEU A 41 15.49 3.78 -3.69
N LEU A 42 14.84 4.74 -4.35
CA LEU A 42 15.30 6.13 -4.43
C LEU A 42 15.25 6.87 -3.08
N ARG A 43 14.52 6.34 -2.10
CA ARG A 43 14.42 6.90 -0.73
C ARG A 43 15.30 6.15 0.28
N ASP A 44 16.13 5.21 -0.18
CA ASP A 44 17.03 4.40 0.64
C ASP A 44 16.30 3.67 1.79
N LEU A 45 15.09 3.13 1.51
CA LEU A 45 14.22 2.55 2.55
C LEU A 45 14.47 1.07 2.83
N CYS A 46 15.30 0.39 2.03
CA CYS A 46 15.63 -1.02 2.24
C CYS A 46 17.11 -1.32 1.95
N ASP A 47 17.64 -2.31 2.67
CA ASP A 47 18.94 -2.92 2.40
C ASP A 47 18.81 -4.08 1.40
N GLU A 48 17.69 -4.80 1.42
CA GLU A 48 17.32 -5.79 0.42
C GLU A 48 15.92 -5.51 -0.17
N LEU A 49 15.79 -5.49 -1.50
CA LEU A 49 14.53 -5.47 -2.22
C LEU A 49 14.28 -6.83 -2.87
N ALA A 50 13.13 -7.43 -2.60
CA ALA A 50 12.67 -8.64 -3.28
C ALA A 50 11.45 -8.34 -4.15
N LEU A 51 11.45 -8.86 -5.39
CA LEU A 51 10.32 -8.78 -6.30
C LEU A 51 9.73 -10.17 -6.53
N VAL A 52 8.41 -10.29 -6.51
CA VAL A 52 7.70 -11.53 -6.81
C VAL A 52 6.63 -11.28 -7.85
N ASP A 53 6.63 -12.08 -8.91
CA ASP A 53 5.57 -12.11 -9.91
C ASP A 53 5.48 -13.50 -10.55
N VAL A 54 4.33 -13.81 -11.15
CA VAL A 54 4.12 -15.05 -11.91
C VAL A 54 4.72 -14.98 -13.31
N MET A 55 4.96 -13.77 -13.85
CA MET A 55 5.54 -13.55 -15.17
C MET A 55 7.08 -13.59 -15.13
N GLU A 56 7.67 -14.78 -15.26
CA GLU A 56 9.12 -15.03 -15.06
C GLU A 56 10.03 -14.14 -15.93
N ASP A 57 9.81 -14.06 -17.24
CA ASP A 57 10.65 -13.26 -18.13
C ASP A 57 10.58 -11.77 -17.81
N ARG A 58 9.37 -11.28 -17.52
CA ARG A 58 9.16 -9.89 -17.13
C ARG A 58 9.85 -9.61 -15.79
N LEU A 59 9.65 -10.48 -14.81
CA LEU A 59 10.24 -10.37 -13.48
C LEU A 59 11.77 -10.28 -13.55
N LYS A 60 12.39 -11.14 -14.35
CA LYS A 60 13.84 -11.14 -14.57
C LYS A 60 14.30 -9.85 -15.25
N GLY A 61 13.57 -9.38 -16.27
CA GLY A 61 13.87 -8.13 -16.96
C GLY A 61 13.84 -6.92 -16.02
N GLU A 62 12.77 -6.77 -15.25
CA GLU A 62 12.59 -5.68 -14.28
C GLU A 62 13.67 -5.72 -13.19
N MET A 63 14.04 -6.91 -12.69
CA MET A 63 15.13 -7.07 -11.73
C MET A 63 16.48 -6.63 -12.30
N MET A 64 16.82 -7.08 -13.51
CA MET A 64 18.10 -6.75 -14.14
C MET A 64 18.22 -5.25 -14.41
N ASP A 65 17.14 -4.60 -14.83
CA ASP A 65 17.14 -3.16 -15.07
C ASP A 65 17.43 -2.37 -13.78
N LEU A 66 16.79 -2.75 -12.67
CA LEU A 66 17.10 -2.17 -11.35
C LEU A 66 18.54 -2.47 -10.91
N GLN A 67 19.05 -3.66 -11.17
CA GLN A 67 20.42 -4.05 -10.81
C GLN A 67 21.48 -3.26 -11.60
N HIS A 68 21.24 -2.95 -12.87
CA HIS A 68 22.14 -2.06 -13.64
C HIS A 68 22.22 -0.66 -13.03
N GLY A 69 21.15 -0.22 -12.37
CA GLY A 69 21.10 1.03 -11.61
C GLY A 69 21.79 0.99 -10.23
N SER A 70 22.31 -0.17 -9.78
CA SER A 70 22.85 -0.35 -8.41
C SER A 70 23.90 0.69 -8.02
N LEU A 71 24.69 1.18 -8.97
CA LEU A 71 25.71 2.21 -8.71
C LEU A 71 25.11 3.52 -8.15
N PHE A 72 23.86 3.81 -8.47
CA PHE A 72 23.16 5.04 -8.08
C PHE A 72 22.24 4.83 -6.87
N LEU A 73 22.20 3.63 -6.30
CA LEU A 73 21.32 3.23 -5.21
C LEU A 73 22.14 2.85 -3.97
N LYS A 74 21.52 2.90 -2.78
CA LYS A 74 22.15 2.44 -1.53
C LYS A 74 21.64 1.08 -1.05
N THR A 75 20.68 0.49 -1.76
CA THR A 75 20.21 -0.87 -1.50
C THR A 75 21.25 -1.87 -1.99
N SER A 76 21.74 -2.72 -1.10
CA SER A 76 22.87 -3.61 -1.38
C SER A 76 22.49 -4.81 -2.23
N LYS A 77 21.22 -5.21 -2.22
CA LYS A 77 20.75 -6.41 -2.89
C LYS A 77 19.33 -6.24 -3.45
N ILE A 78 19.19 -6.54 -4.74
CA ILE A 78 17.91 -6.59 -5.44
C ILE A 78 17.78 -8.00 -6.00
N VAL A 79 16.73 -8.72 -5.60
CA VAL A 79 16.46 -10.10 -6.02
C VAL A 79 15.03 -10.25 -6.52
N ALA A 80 14.80 -11.24 -7.36
CA ALA A 80 13.47 -11.54 -7.85
C ALA A 80 13.32 -13.03 -8.13
N ASP A 81 12.16 -13.59 -7.77
CA ASP A 81 11.81 -14.99 -8.05
C ASP A 81 10.27 -15.15 -8.06
N LYS A 82 9.77 -16.17 -8.75
CA LYS A 82 8.38 -16.60 -8.65
C LYS A 82 8.10 -17.33 -7.32
N ASP A 83 9.12 -17.97 -6.75
CA ASP A 83 9.03 -18.63 -5.46
C ASP A 83 9.07 -17.59 -4.32
N TYR A 84 8.04 -17.64 -3.48
CA TYR A 84 7.93 -16.78 -2.29
C TYR A 84 9.04 -17.00 -1.27
N ALA A 85 9.85 -18.06 -1.37
CA ALA A 85 11.07 -18.21 -0.59
C ALA A 85 12.01 -16.99 -0.71
N VAL A 86 12.01 -16.30 -1.86
CA VAL A 86 12.77 -15.06 -2.05
C VAL A 86 12.33 -13.94 -1.10
N THR A 87 11.10 -14.00 -0.58
CA THR A 87 10.55 -12.99 0.33
C THR A 87 11.00 -13.17 1.77
N ALA A 88 11.68 -14.26 2.11
CA ALA A 88 11.98 -14.61 3.49
C ALA A 88 12.63 -13.48 4.28
N ASN A 89 12.16 -13.31 5.52
CA ASN A 89 12.58 -12.27 6.46
C ASN A 89 12.28 -10.83 6.00
N SER A 90 11.23 -10.63 5.19
CA SER A 90 10.78 -9.27 4.86
C SER A 90 10.20 -8.59 6.09
N ARG A 91 10.59 -7.34 6.29
CA ARG A 91 10.00 -6.47 7.31
C ARG A 91 8.68 -5.88 6.84
N LEU A 92 8.59 -5.57 5.55
CA LEU A 92 7.41 -4.99 4.92
C LEU A 92 7.17 -5.62 3.56
N VAL A 93 5.91 -5.91 3.26
CA VAL A 93 5.51 -6.50 1.98
C VAL A 93 4.40 -5.66 1.36
N VAL A 94 4.65 -5.14 0.16
CA VAL A 94 3.68 -4.36 -0.61
C VAL A 94 3.01 -5.29 -1.62
N VAL A 95 1.70 -5.50 -1.48
CA VAL A 95 0.92 -6.31 -2.41
C VAL A 95 0.25 -5.39 -3.42
N THR A 96 0.74 -5.44 -4.66
CA THR A 96 0.18 -4.71 -5.82
C THR A 96 -0.46 -5.65 -6.84
N ALA A 97 -0.28 -6.96 -6.67
CA ALA A 97 -0.93 -7.98 -7.47
C ALA A 97 -2.45 -7.94 -7.26
N GLY A 98 -3.17 -7.91 -8.37
CA GLY A 98 -4.62 -7.89 -8.38
C GLY A 98 -5.14 -8.02 -9.80
N VAL A 99 -6.39 -8.44 -9.92
CA VAL A 99 -7.09 -8.49 -11.21
C VAL A 99 -7.80 -7.17 -11.47
N ARG A 100 -7.73 -6.72 -12.73
CA ARG A 100 -8.50 -5.56 -13.18
C ARG A 100 -9.95 -5.96 -13.43
N GLN A 101 -10.86 -5.01 -13.20
CA GLN A 101 -12.26 -5.15 -13.56
C GLN A 101 -12.39 -5.31 -15.07
N GLN A 102 -13.17 -6.30 -15.49
CA GLN A 102 -13.56 -6.48 -16.89
C GLN A 102 -14.81 -5.64 -17.20
N GLU A 103 -15.00 -5.31 -18.47
CA GLU A 103 -16.17 -4.56 -18.91
C GLU A 103 -17.46 -5.32 -18.60
N GLY A 104 -18.41 -4.66 -17.91
CA GLY A 104 -19.66 -5.29 -17.45
C GLY A 104 -19.54 -6.17 -16.21
N GLU A 105 -18.35 -6.36 -15.62
CA GLU A 105 -18.16 -7.17 -14.42
C GLU A 105 -18.72 -6.49 -13.17
N SER A 106 -19.44 -7.23 -12.32
CA SER A 106 -19.94 -6.72 -11.04
C SER A 106 -18.80 -6.50 -10.04
N ARG A 107 -18.99 -5.56 -9.09
CA ARG A 107 -18.02 -5.34 -8.00
C ARG A 107 -17.79 -6.59 -7.17
N LEU A 108 -18.83 -7.38 -6.91
CA LEU A 108 -18.73 -8.63 -6.16
C LEU A 108 -17.82 -9.65 -6.87
N ASN A 109 -17.98 -9.83 -8.18
CA ASN A 109 -17.16 -10.76 -8.96
C ASN A 109 -15.69 -10.33 -9.00
N LEU A 110 -15.44 -9.03 -9.16
CA LEU A 110 -14.09 -8.47 -9.09
C LEU A 110 -13.44 -8.73 -7.73
N VAL A 111 -14.16 -8.49 -6.63
CA VAL A 111 -13.66 -8.73 -5.27
C VAL A 111 -13.40 -10.22 -5.07
N GLN A 112 -14.32 -11.11 -5.47
CA GLN A 112 -14.15 -12.56 -5.33
C GLN A 112 -12.92 -13.08 -6.09
N ARG A 113 -12.65 -12.57 -7.31
CA ARG A 113 -11.43 -12.94 -8.05
C ARG A 113 -10.17 -12.44 -7.35
N ASN A 114 -10.19 -11.24 -6.79
CA ASN A 114 -9.09 -10.75 -5.97
C ASN A 114 -8.92 -11.57 -4.69
N VAL A 115 -9.99 -12.00 -4.02
CA VAL A 115 -9.92 -12.93 -2.88
C VAL A 115 -9.18 -14.22 -3.28
N ASN A 116 -9.51 -14.80 -4.44
CA ASN A 116 -8.84 -16.00 -4.93
C ASN A 116 -7.34 -15.78 -5.21
N VAL A 117 -6.98 -14.62 -5.75
CA VAL A 117 -5.56 -14.23 -5.90
C VAL A 117 -4.90 -14.13 -4.53
N PHE A 118 -5.50 -13.42 -3.59
CA PHE A 118 -4.93 -13.21 -2.26
C PHE A 118 -4.78 -14.51 -1.46
N LYS A 119 -5.68 -15.49 -1.62
CA LYS A 119 -5.54 -16.84 -1.06
C LYS A 119 -4.28 -17.57 -1.52
N SER A 120 -3.81 -17.30 -2.73
CA SER A 120 -2.56 -17.87 -3.23
C SER A 120 -1.32 -17.11 -2.77
N ILE A 121 -1.46 -15.81 -2.50
CA ILE A 121 -0.35 -14.89 -2.20
C ILE A 121 -0.07 -14.79 -0.69
N ILE A 122 -1.09 -14.44 0.10
CA ILE A 122 -0.94 -14.07 1.51
C ILE A 122 -0.38 -15.23 2.35
N PRO A 123 -0.87 -16.48 2.24
CA PRO A 123 -0.31 -17.59 3.02
C PRO A 123 1.17 -17.85 2.71
N GLN A 124 1.59 -17.68 1.46
CA GLN A 124 3.00 -17.83 1.08
C GLN A 124 3.86 -16.73 1.69
N ILE A 125 3.41 -15.47 1.68
CA ILE A 125 4.12 -14.37 2.33
C ILE A 125 4.29 -14.65 3.83
N ILE A 126 3.22 -15.01 4.53
CA ILE A 126 3.24 -15.25 5.97
C ILE A 126 4.10 -16.46 6.34
N LYS A 127 4.13 -17.49 5.49
CA LYS A 127 5.01 -18.66 5.67
C LYS A 127 6.50 -18.27 5.74
N TYR A 128 6.95 -17.34 4.91
CA TYR A 128 8.36 -16.94 4.83
C TYR A 128 8.69 -15.67 5.62
N SER A 129 7.69 -14.84 5.91
CA SER A 129 7.83 -13.56 6.62
C SER A 129 6.70 -13.35 7.65
N PRO A 130 6.66 -14.14 8.73
CA PRO A 130 5.55 -14.10 9.69
C PRO A 130 5.45 -12.78 10.47
N ASN A 131 6.55 -12.03 10.56
CA ASN A 131 6.62 -10.76 11.31
C ASN A 131 6.48 -9.52 10.40
N CYS A 132 6.11 -9.70 9.12
CA CYS A 132 6.06 -8.58 8.19
C CYS A 132 4.81 -7.71 8.40
N THR A 133 4.94 -6.42 8.10
CA THR A 133 3.79 -5.54 7.88
C THR A 133 3.35 -5.63 6.42
N LEU A 134 2.06 -5.93 6.18
CA LEU A 134 1.47 -5.96 4.84
C LEU A 134 0.89 -4.59 4.47
N ILE A 135 1.27 -4.06 3.31
CA ILE A 135 0.60 -2.92 2.68
C ILE A 135 -0.20 -3.43 1.49
N VAL A 136 -1.52 -3.27 1.56
CA VAL A 136 -2.44 -3.52 0.43
C VAL A 136 -2.88 -2.18 -0.12
N VAL A 137 -2.64 -1.94 -1.41
CA VAL A 137 -2.99 -0.68 -2.06
C VAL A 137 -4.49 -0.69 -2.40
N SER A 138 -5.27 0.21 -1.80
CA SER A 138 -6.72 0.36 -2.03
C SER A 138 -7.12 1.84 -2.21
N ASN A 139 -8.37 2.09 -2.63
CA ASN A 139 -8.89 3.44 -2.87
C ASN A 139 -9.52 4.05 -1.60
N PRO A 140 -9.24 5.33 -1.27
CA PRO A 140 -9.74 5.99 -0.07
C PRO A 140 -11.12 6.65 -0.24
N VAL A 141 -11.74 7.05 0.89
CA VAL A 141 -12.98 7.86 1.01
C VAL A 141 -12.63 9.19 1.72
N PRO A 142 -13.17 10.35 1.31
CA PRO A 142 -12.85 11.65 1.92
C PRO A 142 -13.57 11.88 3.26
N VAL A 143 -13.02 12.76 4.09
CA VAL A 143 -13.64 13.28 5.33
C VAL A 143 -13.46 14.80 5.37
N TRP A 144 -14.54 15.58 5.36
CA TRP A 144 -14.48 17.04 5.20
C TRP A 144 -14.33 17.80 6.51
N SER A 145 -14.90 17.32 7.61
CA SER A 145 -14.74 17.92 8.94
C SER A 145 -13.31 17.92 9.45
N GLY A 146 -12.45 17.04 8.92
CA GLY A 146 -11.02 17.03 9.20
C GLY A 146 -10.20 18.03 8.35
N ALA A 147 -10.78 18.62 7.30
CA ALA A 147 -10.05 19.50 6.38
C ALA A 147 -9.67 20.81 7.06
N ASN A 148 -8.37 21.07 7.15
CA ASN A 148 -7.82 22.27 7.75
C ASN A 148 -6.62 22.79 6.95
N VAL A 149 -6.42 24.11 6.97
CA VAL A 149 -5.26 24.78 6.37
C VAL A 149 -4.59 25.58 7.48
N ALA A 150 -3.32 25.30 7.75
CA ALA A 150 -2.54 25.95 8.82
C ALA A 150 -3.25 25.92 10.20
N GLY A 151 -3.95 24.82 10.52
CA GLY A 151 -4.69 24.65 11.77
C GLY A 151 -6.07 25.31 11.81
N VAL A 152 -6.48 26.02 10.75
CA VAL A 152 -7.82 26.58 10.61
C VAL A 152 -8.73 25.56 9.92
N ASN A 153 -9.76 25.09 10.64
CA ASN A 153 -10.74 24.16 10.11
C ASN A 153 -11.62 24.86 9.06
N LEU A 154 -11.71 24.29 7.85
CA LEU A 154 -12.43 24.91 6.73
C LEU A 154 -13.94 24.98 6.98
N GLN A 155 -14.51 24.02 7.72
CA GLN A 155 -15.92 24.00 8.08
C GLN A 155 -16.29 25.13 9.04
N LYS A 156 -15.33 25.68 9.80
CA LYS A 156 -15.57 26.90 10.61
C LYS A 156 -15.72 28.15 9.74
N LEU A 157 -15.07 28.18 8.58
CA LEU A 157 -15.14 29.32 7.65
C LEU A 157 -16.36 29.20 6.73
N ASN A 158 -16.65 27.99 6.27
CA ASN A 158 -17.82 27.66 5.46
C ASN A 158 -18.52 26.43 6.07
N PRO A 159 -19.53 26.63 6.92
CA PRO A 159 -20.29 25.53 7.54
C PRO A 159 -21.00 24.63 6.53
N GLU A 160 -21.27 25.14 5.33
CA GLU A 160 -21.93 24.43 4.24
C GLU A 160 -20.94 23.67 3.35
N ILE A 161 -19.63 23.73 3.62
CA ILE A 161 -18.59 23.11 2.78
C ILE A 161 -18.86 21.61 2.54
N GLY A 162 -18.80 21.20 1.28
CA GLY A 162 -19.07 19.80 0.88
C GLY A 162 -20.56 19.40 0.84
N THR A 163 -21.48 20.30 1.21
CA THR A 163 -22.93 20.12 1.03
C THR A 163 -23.40 20.68 -0.34
N ASP A 164 -24.65 20.42 -0.71
CA ASP A 164 -25.24 20.98 -1.93
C ASP A 164 -25.55 22.48 -1.82
N ALA A 165 -25.53 23.05 -0.61
CA ALA A 165 -25.71 24.48 -0.36
C ALA A 165 -24.40 25.28 -0.53
N ASP A 166 -23.25 24.60 -0.64
CA ASP A 166 -21.95 25.21 -0.80
C ASP A 166 -21.82 26.01 -2.11
N LYS A 167 -21.79 27.33 -2.02
CA LYS A 167 -21.65 28.23 -3.18
C LYS A 167 -20.31 28.10 -3.89
N GLU A 168 -19.27 27.66 -3.19
CA GLU A 168 -17.94 27.42 -3.77
C GLU A 168 -17.82 26.01 -4.36
N GLN A 169 -18.85 25.17 -4.22
CA GLN A 169 -18.93 23.83 -4.76
C GLN A 169 -17.73 22.94 -4.42
N TRP A 170 -17.26 22.93 -3.16
CA TRP A 170 -16.16 22.05 -2.74
C TRP A 170 -16.46 20.55 -2.94
N LYS A 171 -17.75 20.19 -2.99
CA LYS A 171 -18.19 18.85 -3.41
C LYS A 171 -17.69 18.48 -4.82
N ALA A 172 -17.59 19.45 -5.73
CA ALA A 172 -17.02 19.26 -7.06
C ALA A 172 -15.52 18.94 -7.00
N THR A 173 -14.78 19.51 -6.03
CA THR A 173 -13.37 19.16 -5.81
C THR A 173 -13.20 17.70 -5.41
N HIS A 174 -14.05 17.17 -4.51
CA HIS A 174 -14.01 15.74 -4.21
C HIS A 174 -14.34 14.89 -5.44
N LYS A 175 -15.37 15.27 -6.20
CA LYS A 175 -15.69 14.59 -7.46
C LYS A 175 -14.50 14.62 -8.43
N ALA A 176 -13.81 15.75 -8.57
CA ALA A 176 -12.61 15.87 -9.40
C ALA A 176 -11.46 14.97 -8.91
N VAL A 177 -11.25 14.85 -7.59
CA VAL A 177 -10.24 13.91 -7.03
C VAL A 177 -10.56 12.47 -7.42
N VAL A 178 -11.83 12.04 -7.29
CA VAL A 178 -12.26 10.69 -7.69
C VAL A 178 -12.15 10.50 -9.21
N ASP A 179 -12.61 11.49 -9.98
CA ASP A 179 -12.64 11.44 -11.44
C ASP A 179 -11.22 11.52 -12.05
N SER A 180 -10.26 12.14 -11.36
CA SER A 180 -8.87 12.28 -11.83
C SER A 180 -8.20 10.94 -12.11
N ALA A 181 -8.51 9.90 -11.32
CA ALA A 181 -7.98 8.56 -11.56
C ALA A 181 -8.51 7.99 -12.89
N TYR A 182 -9.80 8.17 -13.18
CA TYR A 182 -10.41 7.74 -14.43
C TYR A 182 -9.90 8.55 -15.63
N GLU A 183 -9.69 9.85 -15.45
CA GLU A 183 -9.10 10.71 -16.48
C GLU A 183 -7.66 10.29 -16.82
N VAL A 184 -6.83 10.05 -15.82
CA VAL A 184 -5.46 9.53 -16.03
C VAL A 184 -5.50 8.18 -16.73
N ILE A 185 -6.40 7.27 -16.33
CA ILE A 185 -6.56 5.98 -17.02
C ILE A 185 -7.00 6.19 -18.47
N LYS A 186 -7.92 7.13 -18.75
CA LYS A 186 -8.36 7.44 -20.11
C LYS A 186 -7.23 7.99 -20.97
N LEU A 187 -6.36 8.84 -20.41
CA LEU A 187 -5.29 9.52 -21.14
C LEU A 187 -4.02 8.66 -21.28
N LYS A 188 -3.63 7.95 -20.21
CA LYS A 188 -2.36 7.21 -20.09
C LYS A 188 -2.54 5.69 -20.16
N GLY A 189 -3.75 5.17 -19.91
CA GLY A 189 -4.07 3.75 -19.84
C GLY A 189 -3.86 3.11 -18.46
N TYR A 190 -3.25 3.80 -17.50
CA TYR A 190 -2.98 3.29 -16.14
C TYR A 190 -2.50 4.40 -15.18
N THR A 191 -2.63 4.14 -13.87
CA THR A 191 -2.04 4.93 -12.79
C THR A 191 -0.84 4.19 -12.18
N ASN A 192 0.21 4.91 -11.78
CA ASN A 192 1.36 4.30 -11.11
C ASN A 192 2.15 5.27 -10.22
N TRP A 193 2.58 6.42 -10.75
CA TRP A 193 3.54 7.31 -10.06
C TRP A 193 3.05 7.83 -8.71
N ALA A 194 1.85 8.40 -8.65
CA ALA A 194 1.27 8.91 -7.41
C ALA A 194 1.11 7.81 -6.35
N ILE A 195 0.75 6.60 -6.79
CA ILE A 195 0.59 5.44 -5.91
C ILE A 195 1.96 4.99 -5.38
N GLY A 196 2.97 4.87 -6.25
CA GLY A 196 4.33 4.49 -5.85
C GLY A 196 4.93 5.46 -4.83
N LEU A 197 4.73 6.76 -5.03
CA LEU A 197 5.17 7.79 -4.09
C LEU A 197 4.42 7.75 -2.76
N SER A 198 3.10 7.47 -2.79
CA SER A 198 2.28 7.29 -1.60
C SER A 198 2.73 6.07 -0.79
N VAL A 199 2.92 4.92 -1.45
CA VAL A 199 3.42 3.70 -0.80
C VAL A 199 4.79 3.92 -0.18
N ALA A 200 5.71 4.59 -0.88
CA ALA A 200 7.03 4.90 -0.33
C ALA A 200 6.97 5.80 0.92
N ASP A 201 6.00 6.71 1.02
CA ASP A 201 5.79 7.54 2.21
C ASP A 201 5.24 6.74 3.41
N LEU A 202 4.35 5.78 3.15
CA LEU A 202 3.91 4.80 4.16
C LEU A 202 5.08 3.92 4.62
N THR A 203 5.84 3.35 3.67
CA THR A 203 7.02 2.53 3.94
C THR A 203 8.04 3.30 4.78
N GLU A 204 8.30 4.57 4.47
CA GLU A 204 9.22 5.40 5.24
C GLU A 204 8.78 5.57 6.70
N SER A 205 7.48 5.79 6.93
CA SER A 205 6.92 5.92 8.28
C SER A 205 7.09 4.66 9.12
N ILE A 206 6.90 3.49 8.48
CA ILE A 206 7.02 2.19 9.13
C ILE A 206 8.49 1.84 9.36
N ILE A 207 9.32 1.88 8.32
CA ILE A 207 10.73 1.47 8.40
C ILE A 207 11.53 2.37 9.35
N LYS A 208 11.30 3.69 9.31
CA LYS A 208 11.99 4.66 10.17
C LYS A 208 11.31 4.88 11.52
N ASN A 209 10.24 4.15 11.84
CA ASN A 209 9.51 4.24 13.11
C ASN A 209 9.05 5.68 13.47
N LEU A 210 8.50 6.40 12.49
CA LEU A 210 8.29 7.85 12.63
C LEU A 210 7.05 8.24 13.43
N SER A 211 6.10 7.32 13.66
CA SER A 211 4.81 7.61 14.30
C SER A 211 4.05 8.76 13.61
N ARG A 212 4.07 8.78 12.26
CA ARG A 212 3.34 9.77 11.44
C ARG A 212 1.88 9.35 11.28
N VAL A 213 0.98 10.33 11.16
CA VAL A 213 -0.44 10.10 10.91
C VAL A 213 -0.70 9.99 9.41
N HIS A 214 -1.32 8.89 8.98
CA HIS A 214 -1.68 8.62 7.60
C HIS A 214 -3.14 8.15 7.48
N PRO A 215 -3.89 8.60 6.46
CA PRO A 215 -5.21 8.03 6.18
C PRO A 215 -5.05 6.66 5.52
N VAL A 216 -5.12 5.59 6.31
CA VAL A 216 -4.99 4.20 5.83
C VAL A 216 -6.17 3.35 6.28
N SER A 217 -6.41 2.26 5.54
CA SER A 217 -7.48 1.32 5.84
C SER A 217 -7.16 0.53 7.12
N THR A 218 -8.03 0.60 8.12
CA THR A 218 -7.93 -0.13 9.39
C THR A 218 -9.27 -0.74 9.77
N MET A 219 -9.29 -1.72 10.67
CA MET A 219 -10.53 -2.28 11.22
C MET A 219 -11.24 -1.20 12.04
N VAL A 220 -12.53 -0.98 11.75
CA VAL A 220 -13.35 0.07 12.40
C VAL A 220 -14.50 -0.49 13.24
N LYS A 221 -14.46 -1.78 13.56
CA LYS A 221 -15.40 -2.42 14.47
C LYS A 221 -15.43 -1.66 15.80
N ASP A 222 -16.64 -1.45 16.32
CA ASP A 222 -16.96 -0.70 17.53
C ASP A 222 -16.61 0.81 17.47
N MET A 223 -16.19 1.33 16.31
CA MET A 223 -15.95 2.75 16.08
C MET A 223 -17.16 3.40 15.41
N TYR A 224 -17.51 4.61 15.86
CA TYR A 224 -18.61 5.41 15.28
C TYR A 224 -19.95 4.65 15.16
N GLY A 225 -20.18 3.63 16.00
CA GLY A 225 -21.39 2.79 15.98
C GLY A 225 -21.45 1.77 14.85
N ILE A 226 -20.30 1.32 14.32
CA ILE A 226 -20.19 0.22 13.35
C ILE A 226 -19.91 -1.07 14.13
N GLY A 227 -20.82 -2.04 14.10
CA GLY A 227 -20.66 -3.31 14.84
C GLY A 227 -19.91 -4.42 14.08
N GLU A 228 -19.81 -4.28 12.76
CA GLU A 228 -19.28 -5.33 11.87
C GLU A 228 -17.77 -5.21 11.64
N GLU A 229 -17.13 -6.32 11.30
CA GLU A 229 -15.70 -6.39 10.99
C GLU A 229 -15.41 -5.91 9.56
N VAL A 230 -15.41 -4.58 9.40
CA VAL A 230 -15.10 -3.91 8.13
C VAL A 230 -13.85 -3.05 8.25
N PHE A 231 -13.15 -2.89 7.13
CA PHE A 231 -11.97 -2.05 7.02
C PHE A 231 -12.29 -0.78 6.23
N LEU A 232 -12.00 0.37 6.83
CA LEU A 232 -12.23 1.69 6.24
C LEU A 232 -11.02 2.60 6.51
N SER A 233 -10.87 3.63 5.67
CA SER A 233 -9.78 4.60 5.83
C SER A 233 -10.04 5.53 7.01
N LEU A 234 -9.17 5.49 8.02
CA LEU A 234 -9.12 6.44 9.12
C LEU A 234 -7.70 6.98 9.29
N PRO A 235 -7.50 8.15 9.92
CA PRO A 235 -6.15 8.61 10.23
C PRO A 235 -5.54 7.68 11.29
N CYS A 236 -4.45 7.02 10.94
CA CYS A 236 -3.75 6.08 11.80
C CYS A 236 -2.32 6.54 12.03
N ILE A 237 -1.82 6.35 13.25
CA ILE A 237 -0.41 6.52 13.58
C ILE A 237 0.33 5.28 13.07
N LEU A 238 1.30 5.48 12.18
CA LEU A 238 2.12 4.43 11.61
C LEU A 238 3.53 4.46 12.18
N ASN A 239 3.98 3.33 12.70
CA ASN A 239 5.31 3.13 13.25
C ASN A 239 5.87 1.76 12.83
N ASN A 240 6.94 1.31 13.46
CA ASN A 240 7.61 0.06 13.08
C ASN A 240 6.78 -1.22 13.27
N SER A 241 5.68 -1.16 14.02
CA SER A 241 4.72 -2.24 14.23
C SER A 241 3.52 -2.16 13.27
N GLY A 242 3.53 -1.25 12.30
CA GLY A 242 2.39 -0.98 11.41
C GLY A 242 1.45 0.07 11.99
N VAL A 243 0.15 -0.22 12.04
CA VAL A 243 -0.86 0.66 12.65
C VAL A 243 -0.76 0.55 14.17
N SER A 244 -0.25 1.60 14.83
CA SER A 244 -0.11 1.61 16.29
C SER A 244 -1.34 2.16 17.00
N SER A 245 -2.04 3.11 16.37
CA SER A 245 -3.21 3.77 16.95
C SER A 245 -4.07 4.38 15.86
N VAL A 246 -5.36 4.55 16.13
CA VAL A 246 -6.30 5.28 15.27
C VAL A 246 -6.64 6.61 15.92
N VAL A 247 -6.67 7.69 15.14
CA VAL A 247 -7.07 9.01 15.61
C VAL A 247 -8.59 9.07 15.66
N ASN A 248 -9.13 9.33 16.84
CA ASN A 248 -10.57 9.53 17.04
C ASN A 248 -10.96 10.91 16.50
N MET A 249 -11.57 10.94 15.32
CA MET A 249 -12.03 12.16 14.68
C MET A 249 -13.36 12.60 15.29
N THR A 250 -13.52 13.92 15.48
CA THR A 250 -14.82 14.51 15.81
C THR A 250 -15.61 14.71 14.52
N LEU A 251 -16.36 13.69 14.11
CA LEU A 251 -17.20 13.71 12.92
C LEU A 251 -18.58 14.29 13.21
N THR A 252 -19.18 14.92 12.20
CA THR A 252 -20.59 15.33 12.26
C THR A 252 -21.53 14.11 12.11
N ASP A 253 -22.77 14.22 12.58
CA ASP A 253 -23.76 13.14 12.43
C ASP A 253 -23.97 12.72 10.96
N ALA A 254 -23.90 13.69 10.04
CA ALA A 254 -24.00 13.45 8.60
C ALA A 254 -22.81 12.62 8.08
N GLU A 255 -21.59 12.91 8.55
CA GLU A 255 -20.38 12.16 8.17
C GLU A 255 -20.34 10.78 8.82
N VAL A 256 -20.77 10.65 10.08
CA VAL A 256 -20.95 9.35 10.73
C VAL A 256 -21.95 8.50 9.94
N ALA A 257 -23.06 9.09 9.48
CA ALA A 257 -24.03 8.39 8.63
C ALA A 257 -23.43 7.96 7.28
N GLN A 258 -22.59 8.79 6.64
CA GLN A 258 -21.89 8.42 5.40
C GLN A 258 -20.84 7.32 5.63
N LEU A 259 -20.13 7.36 6.75
CA LEU A 259 -19.16 6.34 7.14
C LEU A 259 -19.87 5.00 7.39
N LYS A 260 -20.97 5.01 8.14
CA LYS A 260 -21.83 3.82 8.35
C LYS A 260 -22.36 3.28 7.03
N LYS A 261 -22.88 4.13 6.14
CA LYS A 261 -23.34 3.71 4.81
C LYS A 261 -22.24 3.03 4.00
N SER A 262 -21.00 3.52 4.09
CA SER A 262 -19.83 2.90 3.45
C SER A 262 -19.50 1.55 4.08
N ALA A 263 -19.54 1.47 5.41
CA ALA A 263 -19.39 0.22 6.16
C ALA A 263 -20.45 -0.82 5.76
N ASP A 264 -21.73 -0.45 5.71
CA ASP A 264 -22.84 -1.32 5.33
C ASP A 264 -22.69 -1.82 3.88
N THR A 265 -22.23 -0.95 2.98
CA THR A 265 -21.98 -1.31 1.58
C THR A 265 -20.86 -2.35 1.47
N LEU A 266 -19.75 -2.14 2.20
CA LEU A 266 -18.64 -3.08 2.21
C LEU A 266 -19.02 -4.39 2.88
N TRP A 267 -19.70 -4.35 4.02
CA TRP A 267 -20.20 -5.52 4.72
C TRP A 267 -21.16 -6.33 3.85
N GLY A 268 -22.05 -5.64 3.13
CA GLY A 268 -22.98 -6.25 2.18
C GLY A 268 -22.27 -7.05 1.08
N ILE A 269 -21.12 -6.60 0.61
CA ILE A 269 -20.27 -7.35 -0.35
C ILE A 269 -19.52 -8.47 0.38
N GLN A 270 -18.95 -8.17 1.55
CA GLN A 270 -18.07 -9.07 2.31
C GLN A 270 -18.79 -10.32 2.78
N LYS A 271 -20.03 -10.21 3.27
CA LYS A 271 -20.84 -11.35 3.72
C LYS A 271 -21.20 -12.33 2.60
N ASP A 272 -21.21 -11.84 1.35
CA ASP A 272 -21.55 -12.62 0.16
C ASP A 272 -20.30 -13.25 -0.49
N LEU A 273 -19.11 -12.97 0.04
CA LEU A 273 -17.87 -13.60 -0.39
C LEU A 273 -17.84 -15.07 0.03
N LYS A 274 -17.46 -15.92 -0.91
CA LYS A 274 -17.39 -17.37 -0.70
C LYS A 274 -15.99 -17.80 -0.31
N ASP A 275 -15.95 -18.82 0.54
CA ASP A 275 -14.76 -19.56 0.93
C ASP A 275 -13.70 -18.70 1.65
N ILE A 276 -14.08 -17.69 2.44
CA ILE A 276 -13.14 -16.92 3.29
C ILE A 276 -12.62 -17.79 4.43
#